data_AF-A0A924STN3-F1
#
_entry.id   AF-A0A924STN3-F1
#
_cell.length_a   1.000
_cell.length_b   1.000
_cell.length_c   1.000
_cell.angle_alpha   90.00
_cell.angle_beta   90.00
_cell.angle_gamma   90.00
#
_symmetry.space_group_name_H-M   'P 1'
#
loop_
_entity.id
_entity.type
_entity.pdbx_description
1 polymer ?
#
loop_
_entity_poly.entity_id
_entity_poly.type
_entity_poly.pdbx_seq_one_letter_code
_entity_poly.pdbx_strand_id
1 'polypeptide(L)'
;MTEIGITTLMLIIANIFCSVTGLNDRLSFERFKFRVDQVLNKKNKERLVSSGFFHVNGLHLAVNVLSLCLFSGGVELLMGPAKYLLIYFAGLIGGNLFSLI
;
A
#
# COMPACT_ATOMS: atom_id res chain seq x y z
N MET A 1 10.11 -2.96 23.01
CA MET A 1 9.24 -2.86 21.82
C MET A 1 9.82 -1.76 20.96
N THR A 2 10.12 -2.00 19.69
CA THR A 2 10.61 -0.94 18.80
C THR A 2 9.49 0.10 18.68
N GLU A 3 9.77 1.34 19.07
CA GLU A 3 8.88 2.47 18.86
C GLU A 3 8.44 2.53 17.39
N ILE A 4 7.17 2.81 17.14
CA ILE A 4 6.66 2.95 15.77
C ILE A 4 7.25 4.25 15.22
N GLY A 5 8.12 4.13 14.22
CA GLY A 5 8.69 5.30 13.55
C GLY A 5 7.62 6.15 12.87
N ILE A 6 7.89 7.45 12.77
CA ILE A 6 6.96 8.42 12.17
C ILE A 6 6.61 8.01 10.73
N THR A 7 7.55 7.43 9.99
CA THR A 7 7.32 6.99 8.61
C THR A 7 6.33 5.83 8.56
N THR A 8 6.50 4.85 9.44
CA THR A 8 5.57 3.73 9.59
C THR A 8 4.17 4.23 9.95
N LEU A 9 4.07 5.18 10.89
CA LEU A 9 2.79 5.76 11.27
C LEU A 9 2.10 6.46 10.10
N MET A 10 2.84 7.25 9.31
CA MET A 10 2.31 7.91 8.11
C MET A 10 1.76 6.90 7.09
N LEU A 11 2.47 5.78 6.88
CA LEU A 11 2.01 4.72 5.98
C LEU A 11 0.74 4.02 6.47
N ILE A 12 0.64 3.77 7.78
CA ILE A 12 -0.57 3.18 8.38
C ILE A 12 -1.76 4.12 8.19
N ILE A 13 -1.60 5.41 8.51
CA ILE A 13 -2.65 6.42 8.34
C ILE A 13 -3.09 6.49 6.87
N ALA A 14 -2.14 6.52 5.93
CA ALA A 14 -2.45 6.54 4.50
C ALA A 14 -3.23 5.30 4.05
N ASN A 15 -2.83 4.10 4.49
CA ASN A 15 -3.53 2.86 4.17
C ASN A 15 -4.97 2.86 4.70
N ILE A 16 -5.16 3.25 5.96
CA ILE A 16 -6.49 3.33 6.58
C ILE A 16 -7.35 4.38 5.88
N PHE A 17 -6.83 5.59 5.68
CA PHE A 17 -7.57 6.69 5.06
C PHE A 17 -8.00 6.36 3.62
N CYS A 18 -7.08 5.88 2.79
CA CYS A 18 -7.38 5.50 1.40
C CYS A 18 -8.35 4.31 1.34
N SER A 19 -8.19 3.30 2.21
CA SER A 19 -9.09 2.15 2.21
C SER A 19 -10.49 2.51 2.72
N VAL A 20 -10.63 3.32 3.76
CA VAL A 20 -11.94 3.75 4.27
C VAL A 20 -12.67 4.62 3.24
N THR A 21 -11.96 5.54 2.58
CA THR A 21 -12.54 6.34 1.49
C THR A 21 -12.98 5.46 0.32
N GLY A 22 -12.18 4.47 -0.07
CA GLY A 22 -12.56 3.49 -1.10
C GLY A 22 -13.74 2.60 -0.70
N LEU A 23 -13.81 2.12 0.55
CA LEU A 23 -14.90 1.26 1.00
C LEU A 23 -16.24 2.02 1.08
N ASN A 24 -16.21 3.33 1.36
CA ASN A 24 -17.39 4.18 1.40
C ASN A 24 -17.83 4.69 0.02
N ASP A 25 -16.91 4.83 -0.93
CA ASP A 25 -17.20 5.26 -2.30
C ASP A 25 -16.74 4.22 -3.34
N ARG A 26 -17.73 3.54 -3.92
CA ARG A 26 -17.50 2.50 -4.93
C ARG A 26 -16.84 3.04 -6.21
N LEU A 27 -17.04 4.32 -6.56
CA LEU A 27 -16.39 4.91 -7.72
C LEU A 27 -14.88 5.07 -7.48
N SER A 28 -14.50 5.59 -6.30
CA SER A 28 -13.11 5.67 -5.87
C SER A 28 -12.45 4.29 -5.82
N PHE A 29 -13.13 3.28 -5.26
CA PHE A 29 -12.61 1.92 -5.24
C PHE A 29 -12.37 1.34 -6.64
N GLU A 30 -13.33 1.46 -7.56
CA GLU A 30 -13.18 0.99 -8.94
C GLU A 30 -12.08 1.73 -9.71
N ARG A 31 -11.85 3.01 -9.39
CA ARG A 31 -10.80 3.84 -10.00
C ARG A 31 -9.40 3.42 -9.56
N PHE A 32 -9.20 3.11 -8.28
CA PHE A 32 -7.87 2.89 -7.71
C PHE A 32 -7.50 1.42 -7.50
N LYS A 33 -8.46 0.49 -7.53
CA LYS A 33 -8.15 -0.95 -7.43
C LYS A 33 -7.27 -1.42 -8.58
N PHE A 34 -6.44 -2.43 -8.31
CA PHE A 34 -5.62 -3.05 -9.34
C PHE A 34 -6.48 -3.76 -10.39
N ARG A 35 -6.22 -3.49 -11.67
CA ARG A 35 -6.79 -4.24 -12.80
C ARG A 35 -5.78 -4.28 -13.95
N VAL A 36 -5.35 -5.49 -14.33
CA VAL A 36 -4.34 -5.72 -15.38
C VAL A 36 -4.72 -5.03 -16.69
N ASP A 37 -5.95 -5.23 -17.18
CA ASP A 37 -6.46 -4.59 -18.41
C ASP A 37 -6.39 -3.05 -18.36
N GLN A 38 -6.68 -2.46 -17.20
CA GLN A 38 -6.64 -1.00 -17.03
C GLN A 38 -5.20 -0.48 -17.09
N VAL A 39 -4.24 -1.23 -16.53
CA VAL A 39 -2.83 -0.84 -16.50
C VAL A 39 -2.18 -1.03 -17.88
N LEU A 40 -2.41 -2.17 -18.55
CA LEU A 40 -1.81 -2.51 -19.83
C LEU A 40 -2.48 -1.82 -21.01
N ASN A 41 -3.81 -1.94 -21.13
CA ASN A 41 -4.55 -1.52 -22.32
C ASN A 41 -5.05 -0.07 -22.20
N LYS A 42 -5.46 0.35 -20.99
CA LYS A 42 -5.98 1.71 -20.75
C LYS A 42 -4.96 2.70 -20.19
N LYS A 43 -3.70 2.26 -20.01
CA LYS A 43 -2.56 3.09 -19.55
C LYS A 43 -2.78 3.77 -18.19
N ASN A 44 -3.66 3.24 -17.34
CA ASN A 44 -3.94 3.75 -15.99
C ASN A 44 -2.87 3.28 -15.00
N LYS A 45 -1.65 3.80 -15.16
CA LYS A 45 -0.46 3.40 -14.39
C LYS A 45 -0.51 3.82 -12.93
N GLU A 46 -1.35 4.79 -12.56
CA GLU A 46 -1.59 5.19 -11.18
C GLU A 46 -2.10 4.04 -10.31
N ARG A 47 -2.74 3.03 -10.93
CA ARG A 47 -3.18 1.79 -10.27
C ARG A 47 -2.03 0.91 -9.80
N LEU A 48 -0.80 1.09 -10.31
CA LEU A 48 0.38 0.38 -9.82
C LEU A 48 0.78 0.82 -8.42
N VAL A 49 0.45 2.04 -8.02
CA VAL A 49 0.78 2.57 -6.69
C VAL A 49 -0.46 2.61 -5.81
N SER A 50 -1.57 3.15 -6.33
CA SER A 50 -2.80 3.33 -5.55
C SER A 50 -3.42 2.01 -5.09
N SER A 51 -3.26 0.90 -5.83
CA SER A 51 -3.79 -0.40 -5.41
C SER A 51 -3.20 -0.90 -4.09
N GLY A 52 -1.99 -0.49 -3.73
CA GLY A 52 -1.38 -0.85 -2.45
C GLY A 52 -2.03 -0.16 -1.25
N PHE A 53 -2.85 0.87 -1.47
CA PHE A 53 -3.53 1.62 -0.40
C PHE A 53 -5.05 1.39 -0.36
N PHE A 54 -5.65 0.95 -1.47
CA PHE A 54 -7.09 0.69 -1.59
C PHE A 54 -7.40 -0.80 -1.44
N HIS A 55 -7.77 -1.22 -0.23
CA HIS A 55 -8.04 -2.63 0.09
C HIS A 55 -9.50 -3.04 -0.19
N VAL A 56 -9.69 -4.30 -0.60
CA VAL A 56 -10.99 -4.86 -1.01
C VAL A 56 -11.96 -5.01 0.18
N ASN A 57 -11.44 -5.27 1.37
CA ASN A 57 -12.25 -5.39 2.59
C ASN A 57 -11.45 -5.05 3.85
N GLY A 58 -12.17 -4.89 4.97
CA GLY A 58 -11.57 -4.52 6.25
C GLY A 58 -10.59 -5.56 6.81
N LEU A 59 -10.79 -6.86 6.54
CA LEU A 59 -9.88 -7.90 7.02
C LEU A 59 -8.52 -7.83 6.30
N HIS A 60 -8.51 -7.65 4.98
CA HIS A 60 -7.28 -7.43 4.20
C HIS A 60 -6.52 -6.20 4.71
N LEU A 61 -7.23 -5.08 4.96
CA LEU A 61 -6.61 -3.89 5.54
C LEU A 61 -6.01 -4.18 6.92
N ALA A 62 -6.74 -4.87 7.79
CA ALA A 62 -6.30 -5.17 9.15
C ALA A 62 -5.03 -6.03 9.16
N VAL A 63 -4.95 -7.07 8.31
CA VAL A 63 -3.76 -7.93 8.21
C VAL A 63 -2.55 -7.16 7.65
N ASN A 64 -2.76 -6.25 6.70
CA ASN A 64 -1.67 -5.41 6.17
C ASN A 64 -1.17 -4.39 7.19
N VAL A 65 -2.07 -3.70 7.91
CA VAL A 65 -1.70 -2.79 8.99
C VAL A 65 -1.00 -3.53 10.12
N LEU A 66 -1.46 -4.73 10.49
CA LEU A 66 -0.78 -5.59 11.47
C LEU A 66 0.64 -5.94 11.01
N SER A 67 0.81 -6.32 9.74
CA SER A 67 2.12 -6.63 9.17
C SER A 67 3.04 -5.40 9.22
N LEU A 68 2.54 -4.21 8.88
CA LEU A 68 3.31 -2.97 9.01
C LEU A 68 3.73 -2.71 10.46
N CYS A 69 2.82 -2.88 11.42
CA CYS A 69 3.15 -2.71 12.83
C CYS A 69 4.23 -3.68 13.32
N LEU A 70 4.23 -4.92 12.83
CA LEU A 70 5.16 -5.97 13.28
C LEU A 70 6.55 -5.82 12.64
N PHE A 71 6.64 -5.47 11.36
CA PHE A 71 7.89 -5.50 10.61
C PHE A 71 8.53 -4.13 10.40
N SER A 72 7.73 -3.08 10.17
CA SER A 72 8.26 -1.80 9.69
C SER A 72 9.10 -1.06 10.73
N GLY A 73 8.76 -1.15 12.02
CA GLY A 73 9.55 -0.49 13.07
C GLY A 73 11.01 -0.99 13.12
N GLY A 74 11.21 -2.30 12.95
CA GLY A 74 12.56 -2.88 12.89
C GLY A 74 13.32 -2.48 11.63
N VAL A 75 12.65 -2.47 10.47
CA VAL A 75 13.26 -2.09 9.18
C VAL A 75 13.60 -0.60 9.15
N GLU A 76 12.71 0.27 9.63
CA GLU A 76 12.92 1.71 9.72
C GLU A 76 14.08 2.05 10.67
N LEU A 77 14.16 1.38 11.83
CA LEU A 77 15.25 1.57 12.78
C LEU A 77 16.61 1.14 12.20
N LEU A 78 16.65 0.01 11.49
CA LEU A 78 17.89 -0.55 10.95
C LEU A 78 18.40 0.22 9.72
N MET A 79 17.51 0.62 8.82
CA MET A 79 17.88 1.19 7.52
C MET A 79 17.68 2.70 7.42
N GLY A 80 16.96 3.30 8.35
CA GLY A 80 16.49 4.68 8.28
C GLY A 80 15.25 4.84 7.39
N PRO A 81 14.54 5.98 7.54
CA PRO A 81 13.22 6.19 6.94
C PRO A 81 13.23 6.20 5.41
N ALA A 82 14.25 6.80 4.78
CA ALA A 82 14.32 6.89 3.32
C ALA A 82 14.49 5.52 2.64
N LYS A 83 15.38 4.66 3.18
CA LYS A 83 15.59 3.31 2.64
C LYS A 83 14.39 2.42 2.90
N TYR A 84 13.76 2.56 4.07
CA TYR A 84 12.51 1.87 4.37
C TYR A 84 11.40 2.21 3.36
N LEU A 85 11.19 3.50 3.04
CA LEU A 85 10.23 3.91 2.01
C LEU A 85 10.57 3.33 0.64
N LEU A 86 11.86 3.32 0.27
CA LEU A 86 12.29 2.70 -0.98
C LEU A 86 11.92 1.22 -1.03
N ILE A 87 12.17 0.47 0.05
CA ILE A 87 11.81 -0.95 0.14
C ILE A 87 10.29 -1.13 0.05
N TYR A 88 9.52 -0.32 0.77
CA TYR A 88 8.06 -0.35 0.75
C TYR A 88 7.51 -0.15 -0.67
N PHE A 89 7.92 0.93 -1.34
CA PHE A 89 7.43 1.24 -2.69
C PHE A 89 8.00 0.31 -3.76
N ALA A 90 9.24 -0.17 -3.62
CA ALA A 90 9.82 -1.14 -4.53
C ALA A 90 9.09 -2.50 -4.45
N GLY A 91 8.75 -2.96 -3.24
CA GLY A 91 7.96 -4.18 -3.05
C GLY A 91 6.55 -4.03 -3.63
N LEU A 92 5.89 -2.90 -3.36
CA LEU A 92 4.56 -2.57 -3.89
C LEU A 92 4.55 -2.54 -5.42
N ILE A 93 5.41 -1.72 -6.03
CA ILE A 93 5.46 -1.55 -7.49
C ILE A 93 5.98 -2.83 -8.15
N GLY A 94 7.03 -3.44 -7.60
CA GLY A 94 7.63 -4.67 -8.12
C GLY A 94 6.64 -5.84 -8.12
N GLY A 95 5.90 -6.06 -7.03
CA GLY A 95 4.87 -7.09 -6.96
C GLY A 95 3.71 -6.84 -7.95
N ASN A 96 3.29 -5.58 -8.10
CA ASN A 96 2.26 -5.22 -9.07
C ASN A 96 2.73 -5.37 -10.51
N LEU A 97 3.98 -5.01 -10.83
CA LEU A 97 4.57 -5.21 -12.16
C LEU A 97 4.73 -6.70 -12.47
N PHE A 98 5.17 -7.51 -11.50
CA PHE A 98 5.25 -8.96 -11.65
C PHE A 98 3.88 -9.58 -11.97
N SER A 99 2.81 -9.03 -11.40
CA SER A 99 1.43 -9.47 -11.69
C SER A 99 0.92 -9.09 -13.09
N LEU A 100 1.68 -8.31 -13.88
CA LEU A 100 1.34 -7.96 -15.26
C LEU A 100 1.96 -8.91 -16.30
N ILE A 101 2.86 -9.80 -15.87
CA ILE A 101 3.56 -10.78 -16.70
C ILE A 101 2.80 -12.10 -16.64
#